data_AF-A0A8C5Y2P2-F1
#
_entry.id   AF-A0A8C5Y2P2-F1
#
_cell.length_a   1.000
_cell.length_b   1.000
_cell.length_c   1.000
_cell.angle_alpha   90.00
_cell.angle_beta   90.00
_cell.angle_gamma   90.00
#
_symmetry.space_group_name_H-M   'P 1'
#
loop_
_entity.id
_entity.type
_entity.pdbx_description
1 polymer ?
#
loop_
_entity_poly.entity_id
_entity_poly.type
_entity_poly.pdbx_seq_one_letter_code
_entity_poly.pdbx_strand_id
1 'polypeptide(L)' 'PLWVRSLAPGPVSGLPIPRQARYVMVMGVVQACSPEPCLLAVKMTDLSDNPIHESMWELEVEDLQRNIP' A
#
# COMPACT_ATOMS: atom_id res chain seq x y z
N PRO A 1 6.67 -12.83 -0.89
CA PRO A 1 5.78 -12.00 -0.05
C PRO A 1 5.20 -10.89 -0.93
N LEU A 2 3.87 -10.75 -0.99
CA LEU A 2 3.22 -9.82 -1.91
C LEU A 2 3.00 -8.49 -1.18
N TRP A 3 3.68 -7.46 -1.68
CA TRP A 3 3.64 -6.10 -1.17
C TRP A 3 2.71 -5.30 -2.07
N VAL A 4 1.70 -4.63 -1.49
CA VAL A 4 0.71 -3.87 -2.27
C VAL A 4 0.65 -2.45 -1.72
N ARG A 5 0.73 -1.49 -2.64
CA ARG A 5 0.36 -0.09 -2.42
C ARG A 5 -1.15 0.00 -2.25
N SER A 6 -1.61 0.61 -1.16
CA SER A 6 -3.02 0.96 -1.02
C SER A 6 -3.12 2.36 -0.43
N LEU A 7 -4.06 3.17 -0.93
CA LEU A 7 -4.47 4.40 -0.28
C LEU A 7 -5.58 4.03 0.70
N ALA A 8 -5.27 3.94 1.98
CA ALA A 8 -6.30 3.67 2.98
C ALA A 8 -7.22 4.89 3.11
N PRO A 9 -8.55 4.72 3.03
CA PRO A 9 -9.45 5.79 3.43
C PRO A 9 -9.26 6.08 4.92
N GLY A 10 -9.16 7.36 5.27
CA GLY A 10 -9.23 7.79 6.67
C GLY A 10 -10.57 7.40 7.33
N PRO A 11 -10.67 7.43 8.67
CA PRO A 11 -11.86 6.99 9.39
C PRO A 11 -13.12 7.74 8.90
N VAL A 12 -14.17 6.98 8.59
CA VAL A 12 -15.46 7.52 8.14
C VAL A 12 -16.30 7.98 9.34
N SER A 13 -16.41 9.29 9.55
CA SER A 13 -17.49 9.83 10.38
C SER A 13 -17.76 11.31 10.10
N GLY A 14 -18.87 11.57 9.41
CA GLY A 14 -19.80 12.69 9.64
C GLY A 14 -19.37 14.16 9.52
N LEU A 15 -18.09 14.52 9.46
CA LEU A 15 -17.63 15.92 9.36
C LEU A 15 -16.82 16.17 8.07
N PRO A 16 -16.82 17.40 7.54
CA PRO A 16 -15.98 17.81 6.42
C PRO A 16 -14.55 18.02 6.91
N ILE A 17 -13.86 16.93 7.24
CA ILE A 17 -12.45 16.92 7.58
C ILE A 17 -11.68 16.57 6.30
N PRO A 18 -10.58 17.27 5.94
CA PRO A 18 -9.75 16.87 4.81
C PRO A 18 -9.36 15.40 4.97
N ARG A 19 -9.82 14.55 4.05
CA ARG A 19 -9.53 13.12 4.01
C ARG A 19 -8.04 12.98 3.67
N GLN A 20 -7.16 13.07 4.66
CA GLN A 20 -5.72 12.86 4.44
C GLN A 20 -5.54 11.43 3.92
N ALA A 21 -5.22 11.32 2.63
CA ALA A 21 -4.76 10.09 2.05
C ALA A 21 -3.47 9.69 2.78
N ARG A 22 -3.45 8.50 3.38
CA ARG A 22 -2.26 7.98 4.02
C ARG A 22 -1.56 7.03 3.09
N TYR A 23 -0.26 7.22 2.93
CA TYR A 23 0.58 6.30 2.20
C TYR A 23 0.98 5.18 3.14
N VAL A 24 0.55 3.95 2.84
CA VAL A 24 0.67 2.80 3.72
C VAL A 24 1.24 1.62 2.96
N MET A 25 2.10 0.87 3.65
CA MET A 25 2.59 -0.41 3.17
C MET A 25 1.83 -1.54 3.84
N VAL A 26 1.34 -2.48 3.04
CA VAL A 26 0.61 -3.66 3.52
C VAL A 26 1.43 -4.91 3.22
N MET A 27 1.73 -5.68 4.27
CA MET A 27 2.11 -7.09 4.14
C MET A 27 0.85 -7.94 4.29
N GLY A 28 0.58 -8.79 3.33
CA GLY A 28 -0.63 -9.62 3.35
C GLY A 28 -0.50 -10.92 2.54
N VAL A 29 -1.56 -11.72 2.60
CA VAL A 29 -1.74 -12.92 1.80
C VAL A 29 -2.71 -12.60 0.66
N VAL A 30 -2.32 -12.89 -0.58
CA VAL A 30 -3.21 -12.72 -1.75
C VAL A 30 -4.40 -13.66 -1.66
N GLN A 31 -5.60 -13.09 -1.77
CA GLN A 31 -6.88 -13.79 -1.80
C GLN A 31 -7.44 -13.87 -3.21
N ALA A 32 -7.32 -12.79 -3.99
CA ALA A 32 -7.75 -12.71 -5.37
C ALA A 32 -6.87 -11.75 -6.16
N CYS A 33 -6.81 -11.92 -7.48
CA CYS A 33 -6.04 -11.04 -8.38
C CYS A 33 -6.89 -10.38 -9.47
N SER A 34 -8.10 -10.88 -9.74
CA SER A 34 -8.95 -10.42 -10.84
C SER A 34 -10.43 -10.60 -10.47
N PRO A 35 -11.32 -9.64 -10.79
CA PRO A 35 -11.06 -8.39 -11.52
C PRO A 35 -10.29 -7.33 -10.71
N GLU A 36 -10.31 -7.43 -9.38
CA GLU A 36 -9.54 -6.57 -8.48
C GLU A 36 -8.66 -7.42 -7.56
N PRO A 37 -7.43 -6.96 -7.27
CA PRO A 37 -6.56 -7.64 -6.33
C PRO A 37 -7.05 -7.46 -4.88
N CYS A 38 -7.19 -8.57 -4.15
CA CYS A 38 -7.60 -8.61 -2.75
C CYS A 38 -6.51 -9.23 -1.89
N LEU A 39 -6.21 -8.59 -0.76
CA LEU A 39 -5.27 -9.08 0.24
C LEU A 39 -5.96 -9.27 1.60
N LEU A 40 -5.59 -10.34 2.29
CA LEU A 40 -5.78 -10.42 3.74
C LEU A 40 -4.56 -9.76 4.41
N ALA A 41 -4.78 -8.60 5.05
CA ALA A 41 -3.73 -7.86 5.72
C ALA A 41 -3.20 -8.62 6.95
N VAL A 42 -1.87 -8.76 7.03
CA VAL A 42 -1.16 -9.31 8.19
C VAL A 42 -0.51 -8.17 8.98
N LYS A 43 0.09 -7.21 8.28
CA LYS A 43 0.69 -6.03 8.89
C LYS A 43 0.50 -4.82 7.98
N MET A 44 0.24 -3.67 8.59
CA MET A 44 0.08 -2.41 7.90
C MET A 44 0.95 -1.37 8.58
N THR A 45 1.70 -0.59 7.79
CA THR A 45 2.64 0.43 8.30
C THR A 45 2.36 1.76 7.63
N ASP A 46 2.23 2.82 8.42
CA ASP A 46 2.11 4.19 7.92
C ASP A 46 3.49 4.68 7.46
N LEU A 47 3.55 5.15 6.22
CA LEU A 47 4.74 5.68 5.56
C LEU A 47 4.52 7.14 5.09
N SER A 48 3.45 7.79 5.55
CA SER A 48 3.05 9.13 5.11
C SER A 48 4.02 10.22 5.56
N ASP A 49 4.83 9.94 6.60
CA ASP A 49 5.79 10.89 7.16
C ASP A 49 6.99 11.17 6.24
N ASN A 50 7.28 10.27 5.29
CA ASN A 50 8.40 10.42 4.37
C ASN A 50 7.94 10.21 2.91
N PRO A 51 7.84 11.29 2.10
CA PRO A 51 7.35 11.23 0.72
C PRO A 51 8.27 10.45 -0.23
N ILE A 52 9.51 10.19 0.18
CA ILE A 52 10.45 9.39 -0.59
C ILE A 52 9.92 7.97 -0.80
N HIS A 53 9.20 7.39 0.17
CA HIS A 53 8.61 6.05 0.04
C HIS A 53 7.60 5.97 -1.10
N GLU A 54 6.80 7.01 -1.31
CA GLU A 54 5.87 7.07 -2.43
C GLU A 54 6.61 7.15 -3.78
N SER A 55 7.65 7.98 -3.84
CA SER A 55 8.40 8.24 -5.08
C SER A 55 9.30 7.07 -5.51
N MET A 56 9.89 6.34 -4.55
CA MET A 56 10.84 5.26 -4.84
C MET A 56 10.17 3.90 -5.06
N TRP A 57 8.92 3.73 -4.64
CA TRP A 57 8.25 2.42 -4.65
C TRP A 57 8.32 1.69 -6.00
N GLU A 58 8.07 2.38 -7.11
CA GLU A 58 8.04 1.74 -8.43
C GLU A 58 9.42 1.21 -8.83
N LEU A 59 10.49 1.94 -8.47
CA LEU A 59 11.87 1.51 -8.68
C LEU A 59 12.22 0.33 -7.77
N GLU A 60 11.79 0.35 -6.50
CA GLU A 60 12.00 -0.74 -5.55
C GLU A 60 11.33 -2.04 -6.03
N VAL A 61 10.11 -1.96 -6.56
CA VAL A 61 9.40 -3.12 -7.13
C VAL A 61 10.11 -3.65 -8.37
N GLU A 62 10.49 -2.76 -9.28
CA GLU A 62 11.14 -3.14 -10.53
C GLU A 62 12.51 -3.80 -10.28
N ASP A 63 13.31 -3.22 -9.38
CA ASP A 63 14.60 -3.79 -8.97
C ASP A 63 14.41 -5.17 -8.30
N LEU A 64 13.44 -5.30 -7.38
CA LEU A 64 13.15 -6.58 -6.74
C LEU A 64 12.76 -7.66 -7.76
N GLN A 65 11.91 -7.31 -8.73
CA GLN A 65 11.47 -8.26 -9.78
C GLN A 65 12.61 -8.68 -10.71
N ARG A 66 13.57 -7.78 -10.98
CA ARG A 66 14.74 -8.08 -11.82
C ARG A 66 15.78 -8.97 -11.11
N ASN A 67 15.89 -8.85 -9.79
CA ASN A 67 16.92 -9.53 -9.00
C ASN A 67 16.44 -10.85 -8.37
N ILE A 68 15.16 -11.23 -8.55
CA ILE A 68 14.64 -12.54 -8.15
C ILE A 68 14.71 -13.48 -9.37
N PRO A 69 15.40 -14.63 -9.27
CA PRO A 69 15.55 -15.60 -10.36
C PRO A 69 14.25 -16.34 -10.71
#